data_AF-A0A7X6ICP5-F1
#
_entry.id   AF-A0A7X6ICP5-F1
#
_cell.length_a   1.000
_cell.length_b   1.000
_cell.length_c   1.000
_cell.angle_alpha   90.00
_cell.angle_beta   90.00
_cell.angle_gamma   90.00
#
_symmetry.space_group_name_H-M   'P 1'
#
loop_
_entity.id
_entity.type
_entity.pdbx_description
1 polymer ?
#
loop_
_entity_poly.entity_id
_entity_poly.type
_entity_poly.pdbx_seq_one_letter_code
_entity_poly.pdbx_strand_id
1 'polypeptide(L)'
;MKTSEVLHKIDIPRHKLYYLEQKGYVTPRRIPMGDLEAREYSQQDLLKIKFIWKYLSKGFKHKVAYEMAMEELNAGVGWGPGNAGGRN
;
A
#
# COMPACT_ATOMS: atom_id res chain seq x y z
N MET A 1 11.51 4.33 -1.46
CA MET A 1 11.19 4.23 -2.91
C MET A 1 10.51 5.50 -3.37
N LYS A 2 10.84 6.01 -4.56
CA LYS A 2 10.23 7.22 -5.14
C LYS A 2 8.88 6.91 -5.78
N THR A 3 8.04 7.94 -5.98
CA THR A 3 6.74 7.80 -6.67
C THR A 3 6.87 7.11 -8.04
N SER A 4 7.86 7.46 -8.85
CA SER A 4 8.07 6.85 -10.17
C SER A 4 8.30 5.34 -10.11
N GLU A 5 9.07 4.87 -9.12
CA GLU A 5 9.32 3.44 -8.91
C GLU A 5 8.05 2.70 -8.49
N VAL A 6 7.23 3.31 -7.63
CA VAL A 6 5.93 2.74 -7.20
C VAL A 6 4.99 2.58 -8.39
N LEU A 7 4.87 3.62 -9.23
CA LEU A 7 4.04 3.59 -10.43
C LEU A 7 4.49 2.47 -11.38
N HIS A 8 5.80 2.33 -11.61
CA HIS A 8 6.35 1.30 -12.48
C HIS A 8 6.18 -0.12 -11.92
N LYS A 9 6.37 -0.32 -10.61
CA LYS A 9 6.29 -1.66 -9.99
C LYS A 9 4.87 -2.20 -9.88
N ILE A 10 3.87 -1.33 -9.73
CA ILE A 10 2.48 -1.75 -9.47
C ILE A 10 1.61 -1.57 -10.71
N ASP A 11 2.07 -0.80 -11.69
CA ASP A 11 1.28 -0.40 -12.86
C ASP A 11 -0.06 0.25 -12.45
N ILE A 12 0.01 1.09 -11.42
CA ILE A 12 -1.13 1.86 -10.92
C ILE A 12 -1.14 3.24 -11.58
N PRO A 13 -2.31 3.74 -12.05
CA PRO A 13 -2.42 5.10 -12.55
C PRO A 13 -2.06 6.14 -11.47
N ARG A 14 -1.30 7.18 -11.86
CA ARG A 14 -0.83 8.23 -10.93
C ARG A 14 -1.96 8.85 -10.11
N HIS A 15 -3.11 9.13 -10.73
CA HIS A 15 -4.25 9.72 -10.03
C HIS A 15 -4.84 8.80 -8.96
N LYS A 16 -4.75 7.47 -9.12
CA LYS A 16 -5.17 6.51 -8.09
C LYS A 16 -4.21 6.51 -6.91
N LEU A 17 -2.91 6.51 -7.16
CA LEU A 17 -1.90 6.59 -6.10
C LEU A 17 -2.10 7.85 -5.23
N TYR A 18 -2.28 9.01 -5.86
CA TYR A 18 -2.53 10.26 -5.13
C TYR A 18 -3.85 10.26 -4.37
N TYR A 19 -4.87 9.59 -4.89
CA TYR A 19 -6.12 9.42 -4.16
C TYR A 19 -5.93 8.57 -2.90
N LEU A 20 -5.09 7.52 -2.96
CA LEU A 20 -4.76 6.71 -1.77
C LEU A 20 -4.02 7.53 -0.71
N GLU A 21 -3.10 8.41 -1.13
CA GLU A 21 -2.42 9.36 -0.23
C GLU A 21 -3.39 10.36 0.40
N GLN A 22 -4.24 10.98 -0.40
CA GLN A 22 -5.22 11.97 0.07
C GLN A 22 -6.22 11.38 1.07
N LYS A 23 -6.58 10.10 0.90
CA LYS A 23 -7.46 9.39 1.84
C LYS A 23 -6.73 8.82 3.06
N GLY A 24 -5.41 8.92 3.13
CA GLY A 24 -4.61 8.41 4.23
C GLY A 24 -4.48 6.88 4.26
N TYR A 25 -4.83 6.19 3.17
CA TYR A 25 -4.61 4.73 3.08
C TYR A 25 -3.13 4.39 3.00
N VAL A 26 -2.33 5.33 2.50
CA VAL A 26 -0.88 5.25 2.37
C VAL A 26 -0.29 6.60 2.75
N THR A 27 0.74 6.61 3.59
CA THR A 27 1.35 7.84 4.08
C THR A 27 2.85 7.82 3.76
N PRO A 28 3.25 8.28 2.55
CA PRO A 28 4.66 8.38 2.22
C PRO A 28 5.36 9.36 3.17
N ARG A 29 6.61 9.07 3.49
CA ARG A 29 7.47 10.01 4.21
C ARG A 29 7.87 11.14 3.26
N ARG A 30 7.84 12.37 3.76
CA ARG A 30 8.36 13.52 3.03
C ARG A 30 9.80 13.73 3.47
N ILE A 31 10.72 13.68 2.51
CA ILE A 31 12.13 13.89 2.75
C ILE A 31 12.50 15.24 2.11
N PRO A 32 13.05 16.18 2.89
CA PRO A 32 13.53 17.43 2.34
C PRO A 32 14.71 17.17 1.41
N MET A 33 14.68 17.80 0.24
CA MET A 33 15.68 17.69 -0.81
C MET A 33 16.00 19.09 -1.33
N GLY A 34 16.79 19.83 -0.54
CA GLY A 34 16.99 21.27 -0.75
C GLY A 34 15.68 22.02 -0.56
N ASP A 35 15.28 22.81 -1.56
CA ASP A 35 14.01 23.56 -1.58
C ASP A 35 12.79 22.70 -1.97
N LEU A 36 12.99 21.40 -2.26
CA LEU A 36 11.93 20.49 -2.69
C LEU A 36 11.59 19.46 -1.60
N GLU A 37 10.35 18.99 -1.56
CA GLU A 37 9.95 17.82 -0.78
C GLU A 37 9.83 16.59 -1.71
N ALA A 38 10.63 15.55 -1.44
CA ALA A 38 10.51 14.27 -2.12
C ALA A 38 9.60 13.32 -1.33
N ARG A 39 8.77 12.53 -2.04
CA ARG A 39 7.99 11.44 -1.44
C ARG A 39 8.81 10.16 -1.42
N GLU A 40 8.91 9.55 -0.25
CA GLU A 40 9.49 8.23 -0.06
C GLU A 40 8.46 7.24 0.52
N TYR A 41 8.19 6.18 -0.24
CA TYR A 41 7.35 5.06 0.16
C TYR A 41 8.22 3.94 0.71
N SER A 42 7.76 3.36 1.82
CA SER A 42 8.36 2.17 2.41
C SER A 42 7.96 0.90 1.65
N GLN A 43 8.59 -0.23 1.99
CA GLN A 43 8.19 -1.53 1.46
C GLN A 43 6.77 -1.90 1.89
N GLN A 44 6.37 -1.54 3.11
CA GLN A 44 5.01 -1.75 3.60
C GLN A 44 3.99 -0.94 2.81
N ASP A 45 4.31 0.31 2.46
CA ASP A 45 3.45 1.14 1.61
C ASP A 45 3.27 0.52 0.24
N LEU A 46 4.35 0.01 -0.37
CA LEU A 46 4.27 -0.67 -1.67
C LEU A 46 3.35 -1.89 -1.61
N LEU A 47 3.46 -2.71 -0.56
CA LEU A 47 2.58 -3.86 -0.35
C LEU A 47 1.12 -3.41 -0.19
N LYS A 48 0.85 -2.41 0.66
CA LYS A 48 -0.50 -1.84 0.81
C LYS A 48 -1.06 -1.37 -0.52
N ILE A 49 -0.32 -0.55 -1.27
CA ILE A 49 -0.75 -0.05 -2.59
C ILE A 49 -1.03 -1.22 -3.53
N LYS A 50 -0.18 -2.24 -3.56
CA LYS A 50 -0.35 -3.42 -4.43
C LYS A 50 -1.64 -4.17 -4.13
N PHE A 51 -1.92 -4.47 -2.85
CA PHE A 51 -3.15 -5.16 -2.47
C PHE A 51 -4.39 -4.30 -2.69
N ILE A 52 -4.35 -3.01 -2.33
CA ILE A 52 -5.46 -2.08 -2.59
C ILE A 52 -5.75 -2.03 -4.10
N TRP A 53 -4.71 -1.92 -4.94
CA TRP A 53 -4.85 -1.89 -6.39
C TRP A 53 -5.40 -3.19 -6.98
N LYS A 54 -4.98 -4.35 -6.46
CA LYS A 54 -5.54 -5.67 -6.82
C LYS A 54 -7.07 -5.71 -6.61
N TYR A 55 -7.60 -5.06 -5.58
CA TYR A 55 -9.04 -5.00 -5.34
C TYR A 55 -9.72 -3.88 -6.13
N LEU A 56 -9.11 -2.70 -6.25
CA LEU A 56 -9.66 -1.62 -7.07
C LEU A 56 -9.81 -2.02 -8.55
N SER A 57 -8.83 -2.73 -9.11
CA SER A 57 -8.87 -3.24 -10.49
C SER A 57 -9.98 -4.27 -10.74
N LYS A 58 -10.46 -4.94 -9.68
CA LYS A 58 -11.62 -5.84 -9.73
C LYS A 58 -12.97 -5.13 -9.61
N GLY A 59 -12.98 -3.79 -9.50
CA GLY A 59 -14.20 -2.98 -9.40
C GLY A 59 -14.69 -2.72 -7.97
N PHE A 60 -13.92 -3.11 -6.94
CA PHE A 60 -14.29 -2.80 -5.56
C PHE A 60 -14.17 -1.30 -5.26
N LYS A 61 -15.04 -0.79 -4.38
CA LYS A 61 -14.96 0.59 -3.88
C LYS A 61 -13.71 0.74 -2.98
N HIS A 62 -13.13 1.94 -2.93
CA HIS A 62 -11.89 2.22 -2.19
C HIS A 62 -11.88 1.75 -0.73
N LYS A 63 -12.96 1.96 0.01
CA LYS A 63 -13.06 1.51 1.42
C LYS A 63 -12.96 -0.01 1.52
N VAL A 64 -13.76 -0.72 0.73
CA VAL A 64 -13.79 -2.19 0.70
C VAL A 64 -12.44 -2.75 0.23
N ALA A 65 -11.88 -2.16 -0.83
CA ALA A 65 -10.57 -2.55 -1.34
C ALA A 65 -9.46 -2.38 -0.29
N TYR A 66 -9.53 -1.33 0.53
CA TYR A 66 -8.61 -1.11 1.63
C TYR A 66 -8.80 -2.15 2.75
N GLU A 67 -10.03 -2.40 3.18
CA GLU A 67 -10.34 -3.38 4.22
C GLU A 67 -9.85 -4.78 3.82
N MET A 68 -10.20 -5.23 2.60
CA MET A 68 -9.73 -6.52 2.06
C MET A 68 -8.20 -6.58 1.93
N ALA A 69 -7.56 -5.48 1.54
CA ALA A 69 -6.10 -5.41 1.47
C ALA A 69 -5.44 -5.54 2.85
N MET A 70 -6.01 -4.91 3.88
CA MET A 70 -5.48 -5.03 5.24
C MET A 70 -5.73 -6.42 5.82
N GLU A 71 -6.88 -7.03 5.56
CA GLU A 71 -7.16 -8.42 5.94
C GLU A 71 -6.15 -9.38 5.30
N GLU A 72 -5.90 -9.25 3.99
CA GLU A 72 -4.94 -10.10 3.28
C GLU A 72 -3.51 -9.87 3.78
N LEU A 73 -3.14 -8.63 4.11
CA LEU A 73 -1.84 -8.34 4.73
C LEU A 73 -1.73 -8.97 6.13
N ASN A 74 -2.76 -8.85 6.96
CA ASN A 74 -2.76 -9.42 8.32
C ASN A 74 -2.77 -10.96 8.28
N ALA A 75 -3.51 -11.56 7.35
CA ALA A 75 -3.54 -13.00 7.13
C ALA A 75 -2.24 -13.53 6.52
N GLY A 76 -1.62 -12.75 5.62
CA GLY A 76 -0.34 -13.06 4.96
C GLY A 76 0.90 -12.84 5.83
N VAL A 77 0.79 -12.05 6.91
CA VAL A 77 1.79 -11.97 8.01
C VAL A 77 1.76 -13.24 8.89
N GLY A 78 1.05 -14.29 8.47
CA GLY A 78 1.14 -15.66 8.99
C GLY A 78 2.11 -16.59 8.26
N TRP A 79 2.80 -16.17 7.18
CA TRP A 79 3.77 -17.03 6.50
C TRP A 79 5.22 -16.73 6.90
N GLY A 80 5.53 -17.04 8.16
CA GLY A 80 6.76 -17.74 8.51
C GLY A 80 6.37 -19.17 8.93
N PRO A 81 7.15 -20.22 8.65
CA PRO A 81 6.86 -21.57 9.13
C PRO A 81 7.06 -21.65 10.66
N GLY A 82 6.16 -21.06 11.44
CA GLY A 82 6.39 -20.91 12.88
C GLY A 82 5.33 -20.18 13.71
N ASN A 83 4.05 -20.14 13.31
CA ASN A 83 3.01 -19.71 14.25
C ASN A 83 1.89 -20.75 14.42
N ALA A 84 2.26 -21.84 15.08
CA ALA A 84 1.36 -22.60 15.91
C ALA A 84 1.18 -21.81 17.23
N GLY A 85 -0.02 -21.26 17.46
CA GLY A 85 -0.23 -20.42 18.64
C GLY A 85 -1.69 -20.07 18.87
N GLY A 86 -2.45 -21.03 19.38
CA GLY A 86 -3.53 -20.85 20.36
C GLY A 86 -4.60 -19.80 20.09
N ARG A 87 -5.78 -20.27 19.69
CA ARG A 87 -7.03 -19.67 20.21
C ARG A 87 -7.15 -20.10 21.66
N ASN A 88 -7.32 -19.14 22.56
CA ASN A 88 -7.83 -19.36 23.90
C ASN A 88 -9.26 -18.81 23.96
#